data_AF-A0A849WFX9-F1
#
_entry.id   AF-A0A849WFX9-F1
#
_cell.length_a   1.000
_cell.length_b   1.000
_cell.length_c   1.000
_cell.angle_alpha   90.00
_cell.angle_beta   90.00
_cell.angle_gamma   90.00
#
_symmetry.space_group_name_H-M   'P 1'
#
loop_
_entity.id
_entity.type
_entity.pdbx_description
1 polymer ?
#
loop_
_entity_poly.entity_id
_entity_poly.type
_entity_poly.pdbx_seq_one_letter_code
_entity_poly.pdbx_strand_id
1 'polypeptide(L)'
;MRTLEWDALVRAYSTLLCEHDYSNAIQLLQESSAEAHNPYRYLLLLANLSGTGNKEQYQAVVRELEEETKKDDWGWQILAYYRGKVSRGTLWGQIKKNYNEQLPSFYFFVGLDFLSKKKPEEAKSYLEKCLETKYDLPWCKDLARIEMEKLKGK
;
A
#
# COMPACT_ATOMS: atom_id res chain seq x y z
N MET A 1 -0.36 -3.50 -23.55
CA MET A 1 -0.50 -4.05 -22.19
C MET A 1 0.87 -4.55 -21.77
N ARG A 2 1.47 -4.02 -20.70
CA ARG A 2 2.81 -4.44 -20.24
C ARG A 2 2.64 -5.46 -19.12
N THR A 3 3.09 -6.69 -19.34
CA THR A 3 3.20 -7.71 -18.29
C THR A 3 4.55 -7.55 -17.59
N LEU A 4 4.55 -6.87 -16.44
CA LEU A 4 5.70 -6.78 -15.54
C LEU A 4 5.47 -7.65 -14.30
N GLU A 5 6.34 -8.61 -14.03
CA GLU A 5 6.37 -9.31 -12.72
C GLU A 5 6.34 -8.31 -11.54
N TRP A 6 5.73 -8.69 -10.41
CA TRP A 6 5.55 -7.81 -9.24
C TRP A 6 6.80 -7.02 -8.86
N ASP A 7 7.94 -7.71 -8.77
CA ASP A 7 9.20 -7.08 -8.39
C ASP A 7 9.66 -6.01 -9.38
N ALA A 8 9.42 -6.21 -10.68
CA ALA A 8 9.73 -5.24 -11.71
C ALA A 8 8.76 -4.05 -11.67
N LEU A 9 7.47 -4.34 -11.43
CA LEU A 9 6.45 -3.31 -11.24
C LEU A 9 6.79 -2.41 -10.04
N VAL A 10 7.09 -2.98 -8.88
CA VAL A 10 7.39 -2.19 -7.68
C VAL A 10 8.69 -1.42 -7.83
N ARG A 11 9.73 -1.97 -8.47
CA ARG A 11 10.95 -1.20 -8.74
C ARG A 11 10.67 0.03 -9.60
N ALA A 12 9.96 -0.14 -10.72
CA ALA A 12 9.62 0.97 -11.60
C ALA A 12 8.72 2.00 -10.88
N TYR A 13 7.75 1.54 -10.10
CA TYR A 13 6.90 2.38 -9.27
C TYR A 13 7.71 3.20 -8.24
N SER A 14 8.63 2.55 -7.51
CA SER A 14 9.51 3.22 -6.54
C SER A 14 10.40 4.28 -7.21
N THR A 15 10.93 4.02 -8.40
CA THR A 15 11.71 5.01 -9.16
C THR A 15 10.88 6.26 -9.45
N LEU A 16 9.65 6.09 -9.95
CA LEU A 16 8.76 7.21 -10.25
C LEU A 16 8.41 8.02 -9.00
N LEU A 17 8.21 7.36 -7.84
CA LEU A 17 7.99 8.06 -6.58
C LEU A 17 9.19 8.90 -6.13
N CYS A 18 10.42 8.38 -6.31
CA CYS A 18 11.66 9.12 -6.00
C CYS A 18 11.83 10.36 -6.90
N GLU A 19 11.38 10.26 -8.16
CA GLU A 19 11.38 11.36 -9.13
C GLU A 19 10.19 12.34 -8.91
N HIS A 20 9.37 12.10 -7.88
CA HIS A 20 8.13 12.83 -7.60
C HIS A 20 7.09 12.79 -8.73
N ASP A 21 7.19 11.80 -9.62
CA ASP A 21 6.27 11.59 -10.74
C ASP A 21 5.09 10.68 -10.32
N TYR A 22 4.25 11.22 -9.44
CA TYR A 22 3.11 10.49 -8.87
C TYR A 22 2.07 10.10 -9.92
N SER A 23 1.90 10.94 -10.94
CA SER A 23 0.95 10.69 -12.03
C SER A 23 1.34 9.43 -12.80
N ASN A 24 2.60 9.33 -13.23
CA ASN A 24 3.07 8.14 -13.93
C ASN A 24 3.19 6.93 -13.00
N ALA A 25 3.49 7.12 -11.70
CA ALA A 25 3.49 6.03 -10.72
C ALA A 25 2.10 5.39 -10.58
N ILE A 26 1.04 6.20 -10.50
CA ILE A 26 -0.36 5.73 -10.46
C ILE A 26 -0.74 5.06 -11.78
N GLN A 27 -0.41 5.69 -12.92
CA GLN A 27 -0.71 5.14 -14.24
C GLN A 27 -0.05 3.77 -14.45
N LEU A 28 1.20 3.62 -14.03
CA LEU A 28 1.93 2.36 -14.09
C LEU A 28 1.18 1.23 -13.35
N LEU A 29 0.68 1.50 -12.15
CA LEU A 29 -0.12 0.54 -11.38
C LEU A 29 -1.48 0.27 -12.04
N GLN A 30 -2.11 1.26 -12.66
CA GLN A 30 -3.40 1.08 -13.35
C GLN A 30 -3.25 0.17 -14.56
N GLU A 31 -2.21 0.37 -15.37
CA GLU A 31 -1.97 -0.33 -16.64
C GLU A 31 -1.28 -1.69 -16.49
N SER A 32 -0.75 -2.01 -15.30
CA SER A 32 -0.06 -3.27 -15.07
C SER A 32 -1.06 -4.43 -15.07
N SER A 33 -1.01 -5.27 -16.11
CA SER A 33 -1.87 -6.45 -16.26
C SER A 33 -1.31 -7.72 -15.63
N ALA A 34 -0.03 -7.71 -15.26
CA ALA A 34 0.67 -8.90 -14.77
C ALA A 34 0.07 -9.48 -13.50
N GLU A 35 -0.67 -8.66 -12.75
CA GLU A 35 -1.31 -9.06 -11.51
C GLU A 35 -2.60 -8.28 -11.29
N ALA A 36 -3.51 -8.33 -12.26
CA ALA A 36 -4.82 -7.68 -12.16
C ALA A 36 -5.45 -7.89 -10.77
N HIS A 37 -5.24 -9.07 -10.18
CA HIS A 37 -5.81 -9.49 -8.90
C HIS A 37 -4.84 -9.48 -7.70
N ASN A 38 -3.66 -8.85 -7.77
CA ASN A 38 -2.79 -8.73 -6.59
C ASN A 38 -3.33 -7.66 -5.63
N PRO A 39 -3.64 -8.01 -4.36
CA PRO A 39 -4.16 -7.05 -3.39
C PRO A 39 -3.22 -5.85 -3.12
N TYR A 40 -1.91 -6.02 -3.23
CA TYR A 40 -0.94 -4.95 -3.00
C TYR A 40 -0.97 -3.87 -4.10
N ARG A 41 -1.26 -4.24 -5.35
CA ARG A 41 -1.53 -3.26 -6.43
C ARG A 41 -2.67 -2.35 -6.02
N TYR A 42 -3.79 -2.93 -5.60
CA TYR A 42 -4.96 -2.18 -5.16
C TYR A 42 -4.69 -1.32 -3.94
N LEU A 43 -3.95 -1.84 -2.96
CA LEU A 43 -3.58 -1.08 -1.76
C LEU A 43 -2.73 0.15 -2.11
N LEU A 44 -1.74 0.00 -2.99
CA LEU A 44 -0.93 1.13 -3.45
C LEU A 44 -1.77 2.15 -4.22
N LEU A 45 -2.65 1.70 -5.12
CA LEU A 45 -3.58 2.59 -5.83
C LEU A 45 -4.47 3.38 -4.86
N LEU A 46 -5.15 2.69 -3.94
CA LEU A 46 -6.06 3.33 -2.98
C LEU A 46 -5.31 4.30 -2.06
N ALA A 47 -4.12 3.93 -1.58
CA ALA A 47 -3.31 4.80 -0.74
C ALA A 47 -2.91 6.09 -1.47
N ASN A 48 -2.41 6.01 -2.71
CA ASN A 48 -2.03 7.20 -3.49
C ASN A 48 -3.24 8.05 -3.88
N LEU A 49 -4.31 7.43 -4.36
CA LEU A 49 -5.52 8.14 -4.80
C LEU A 49 -6.23 8.83 -3.64
N SER A 50 -6.19 8.25 -2.43
CA SER A 50 -6.71 8.90 -1.23
C SER A 50 -5.98 10.19 -0.88
N GLY A 51 -4.68 10.27 -1.15
CA GLY A 51 -3.86 11.46 -0.92
C GLY A 51 -4.03 12.56 -1.97
N THR A 52 -4.38 12.21 -3.21
CA THR A 52 -4.54 13.17 -4.32
C THR A 52 -5.93 13.80 -4.41
N GLY A 53 -6.93 13.22 -3.73
CA GLY A 53 -8.32 13.68 -3.82
C GLY A 53 -9.03 13.29 -5.12
N ASN A 54 -8.41 12.44 -5.96
CA ASN A 54 -9.02 11.95 -7.20
C ASN A 54 -10.09 10.89 -6.91
N LYS A 55 -11.27 11.36 -6.49
CA LYS A 55 -12.39 10.52 -6.03
C LYS A 55 -12.90 9.60 -7.13
N GLU A 56 -12.92 10.02 -8.38
CA GLU A 56 -13.43 9.21 -9.49
C GLU A 56 -12.57 7.97 -9.73
N GLN A 57 -11.25 8.15 -9.84
CA GLN A 57 -10.32 7.03 -9.99
C GLN A 57 -10.33 6.13 -8.76
N TYR A 58 -10.41 6.71 -7.55
CA TYR A 58 -10.53 5.92 -6.32
C TYR A 58 -11.77 5.01 -6.36
N GLN A 59 -12.93 5.54 -6.75
CA GLN A 59 -14.17 4.75 -6.84
C GLN A 59 -14.10 3.69 -7.95
N ALA A 60 -13.41 3.96 -9.06
CA ALA A 60 -13.20 2.97 -10.10
C ALA A 60 -12.41 1.75 -9.56
N VAL A 61 -11.33 1.99 -8.82
CA VAL A 61 -10.53 0.93 -8.18
C VAL A 61 -11.35 0.14 -7.15
N VAL A 62 -12.20 0.82 -6.36
CA VAL A 62 -13.09 0.15 -5.39
C VAL A 62 -14.10 -0.76 -6.08
N ARG A 63 -14.65 -0.37 -7.24
CA ARG A 63 -15.58 -1.22 -8.01
C ARG A 63 -14.88 -2.45 -8.57
N GLU A 64 -13.68 -2.29 -9.13
CA GLU A 64 -12.87 -3.41 -9.61
C GLU A 64 -12.65 -4.45 -8.49
N LEU A 65 -12.30 -4.00 -7.28
CA LEU A 65 -12.14 -4.84 -6.10
C LEU A 65 -13.41 -5.61 -5.64
N GLU A 66 -14.60 -5.20 -6.06
CA GLU A 66 -15.85 -5.88 -5.71
C GLU A 66 -16.14 -7.10 -6.58
N GLU A 67 -15.57 -7.12 -7.78
CA GLU A 67 -15.68 -8.21 -8.75
C GLU A 67 -14.72 -9.37 -8.42
N GLU A 68 -13.79 -9.14 -7.49
CA GLU A 68 -12.71 -10.06 -7.15
C GLU A 68 -13.08 -11.17 -6.16
N THR A 69 -12.61 -12.38 -6.44
CA THR A 69 -12.76 -13.54 -5.55
C THR A 69 -11.75 -13.45 -4.40
N LYS A 70 -12.26 -13.11 -3.20
CA LYS A 70 -11.45 -12.92 -2.00
C LYS A 70 -10.92 -14.24 -1.48
N LYS A 71 -9.60 -14.35 -1.37
CA LYS A 71 -8.92 -15.46 -0.70
C LYS A 71 -8.59 -15.06 0.74
N ASP A 72 -8.40 -16.05 1.61
CA ASP A 72 -7.87 -15.83 2.96
C ASP A 72 -6.37 -15.54 2.90
N ASP A 73 -6.04 -14.39 2.33
CA ASP A 73 -4.68 -13.89 2.12
C ASP A 73 -4.52 -12.52 2.78
N TRP A 74 -3.30 -12.27 3.27
CA TRP A 74 -2.99 -11.11 4.08
C TRP A 74 -3.29 -9.77 3.38
N GLY A 75 -3.02 -9.66 2.07
CA GLY A 75 -3.28 -8.43 1.33
C GLY A 75 -4.79 -8.10 1.27
N TRP A 76 -5.64 -9.13 1.17
CA TRP A 76 -7.09 -8.95 1.19
C TRP A 76 -7.61 -8.55 2.57
N GLN A 77 -6.97 -8.99 3.66
CA GLN A 77 -7.30 -8.54 5.02
C GLN A 77 -6.98 -7.04 5.20
N ILE A 78 -5.86 -6.55 4.66
CA ILE A 78 -5.54 -5.11 4.68
C ILE A 78 -6.54 -4.32 3.82
N LEU A 79 -6.93 -4.84 2.64
CA LEU A 79 -7.97 -4.18 1.83
C LEU A 79 -9.30 -4.08 2.56
N ALA A 80 -9.68 -5.11 3.34
CA ALA A 80 -10.87 -5.06 4.18
C ALA A 80 -10.76 -3.96 5.26
N TYR A 81 -9.57 -3.71 5.81
CA TYR A 81 -9.31 -2.57 6.70
C TYR A 81 -9.48 -1.22 6.00
N TYR A 82 -8.90 -1.03 4.81
CA TYR A 82 -9.03 0.21 4.02
C TYR A 82 -10.49 0.50 3.65
N ARG A 83 -11.31 -0.55 3.50
CA ARG A 83 -12.76 -0.45 3.23
C ARG A 83 -13.62 -0.30 4.48
N GLY A 84 -13.01 -0.21 5.68
CA GLY A 84 -13.73 -0.07 6.95
C GLY A 84 -14.48 -1.33 7.39
N LYS A 85 -14.25 -2.49 6.77
CA LYS A 85 -14.90 -3.76 7.12
C LYS A 85 -14.21 -4.47 8.29
N VAL A 86 -12.94 -4.17 8.52
CA VAL A 86 -12.12 -4.72 9.60
C VAL A 86 -11.50 -3.57 10.39
N SER A 87 -11.51 -3.66 11.72
CA SER A 87 -10.86 -2.66 12.57
C SER A 87 -9.34 -2.86 12.58
N ARG A 88 -8.57 -1.78 12.83
CA ARG A 88 -7.11 -1.89 13.03
C ARG A 88 -6.74 -2.88 14.14
N GLY A 89 -7.53 -2.93 15.23
CA GLY A 89 -7.30 -3.85 16.34
C GLY A 89 -7.48 -5.31 15.94
N THR A 90 -8.50 -5.60 15.12
CA THR A 90 -8.73 -6.92 14.53
C THR A 90 -7.58 -7.32 13.60
N LEU A 91 -7.18 -6.40 12.70
CA LEU A 91 -6.06 -6.61 11.78
C LEU A 91 -4.75 -6.89 12.54
N TRP A 92 -4.52 -6.16 13.64
CA TRP A 92 -3.38 -6.38 14.54
C TRP A 92 -3.41 -7.75 15.25
N GLY A 93 -4.59 -8.24 15.62
CA GLY A 93 -4.75 -9.58 16.18
C GLY A 93 -4.41 -10.67 15.17
N GLN A 94 -4.83 -10.50 13.90
CA GLN A 94 -4.57 -11.45 12.83
C GLN A 94 -3.08 -11.53 12.48
N ILE A 95 -2.41 -10.38 12.28
CA ILE A 95 -0.98 -10.35 11.92
C ILE A 95 -0.12 -11.06 12.96
N LYS A 96 -0.37 -10.82 14.26
CA LYS A 96 0.39 -11.43 15.35
C LYS A 96 0.25 -12.94 15.45
N LYS A 97 -0.92 -13.45 15.07
CA LYS A 97 -1.25 -14.87 15.23
C LYS A 97 -0.83 -15.69 14.01
N ASN A 98 -1.08 -15.16 12.81
CA ASN A 98 -1.11 -15.97 11.60
C ASN A 98 -0.10 -15.51 10.53
N TYR A 99 0.42 -14.28 10.61
CA TYR A 99 1.15 -13.65 9.51
C TYR A 99 2.32 -12.79 10.00
N ASN A 100 3.06 -13.22 11.02
CA ASN A 100 4.09 -12.38 11.65
C ASN A 100 5.14 -11.85 10.65
N GLU A 101 5.44 -12.63 9.61
CA GLU A 101 6.33 -12.26 8.51
C GLU A 101 5.84 -11.07 7.69
N GLN A 102 4.53 -10.78 7.72
CA GLN A 102 3.90 -9.66 7.04
C GLN A 102 3.83 -8.39 7.91
N LEU A 103 4.45 -8.38 9.09
CA LEU A 103 4.51 -7.19 9.95
C LEU A 103 5.02 -5.93 9.23
N PRO A 104 6.01 -5.99 8.32
CA PRO A 104 6.41 -4.81 7.55
C PRO A 104 5.25 -4.23 6.73
N SER A 105 4.50 -5.06 5.98
CA SER A 105 3.39 -4.59 5.15
C SER A 105 2.22 -4.06 5.99
N PHE A 106 1.94 -4.68 7.16
CA PHE A 106 0.99 -4.13 8.13
C PHE A 106 1.33 -2.69 8.51
N TYR A 107 2.57 -2.47 8.99
CA TYR A 107 2.99 -1.17 9.45
C TYR A 107 3.00 -0.14 8.32
N PHE A 108 3.51 -0.53 7.15
CA PHE A 108 3.54 0.30 5.96
C PHE A 108 2.14 0.81 5.58
N PHE A 109 1.18 -0.09 5.35
CA PHE A 109 -0.15 0.31 4.90
C PHE A 109 -0.96 1.03 5.98
N VAL A 110 -0.77 0.75 7.26
CA VAL A 110 -1.38 1.57 8.32
C VAL A 110 -0.76 2.97 8.36
N GLY A 111 0.55 3.09 8.10
CA GLY A 111 1.24 4.37 7.93
C GLY A 111 0.65 5.20 6.79
N LEU A 112 0.46 4.59 5.61
CA LEU A 112 -0.16 5.26 4.46
C LEU A 112 -1.60 5.72 4.74
N ASP A 113 -2.38 4.92 5.46
CA ASP A 113 -3.74 5.31 5.87
C ASP A 113 -3.72 6.56 6.79
N PHE A 114 -2.77 6.65 7.72
CA PHE A 114 -2.58 7.87 8.51
C PHE A 114 -2.16 9.08 7.67
N LEU A 115 -1.30 8.91 6.67
CA LEU A 115 -0.96 9.98 5.73
C LEU A 115 -2.20 10.51 5.00
N SER A 116 -3.05 9.61 4.50
CA SER A 116 -4.30 9.99 3.82
C SER A 116 -5.24 10.81 4.71
N LYS A 117 -5.19 10.56 6.03
CA LYS A 117 -5.98 11.23 7.05
C LYS A 117 -5.31 12.51 7.59
N LYS A 118 -4.24 12.98 6.94
CA LYS A 118 -3.45 14.16 7.33
C LYS A 118 -2.89 14.06 8.76
N LYS A 119 -2.46 12.86 9.14
CA LYS A 119 -1.88 12.52 10.45
C LYS A 119 -0.40 12.10 10.31
N PRO A 120 0.51 13.07 10.03
CA PRO A 120 1.89 12.76 9.65
C PRO A 120 2.72 12.15 10.80
N GLU A 121 2.49 12.55 12.05
CA GLU A 121 3.23 12.03 13.21
C GLU A 121 2.87 10.56 13.48
N GLU A 122 1.58 10.22 13.45
CA GLU A 122 1.17 8.83 13.54
C GLU A 122 1.69 8.01 12.36
N ALA A 123 1.63 8.55 11.14
CA ALA A 123 2.18 7.88 9.96
C ALA A 123 3.68 7.59 10.12
N LYS A 124 4.46 8.58 10.54
CA LYS A 124 5.90 8.46 10.80
C LYS A 124 6.20 7.32 11.76
N SER A 125 5.49 7.26 12.90
CA SER A 125 5.68 6.19 13.89
C SER A 125 5.44 4.79 13.31
N TYR A 126 4.47 4.63 12.40
CA TYR A 126 4.21 3.35 11.75
C TYR A 126 5.26 3.03 10.67
N LEU A 127 5.69 4.02 9.89
CA LEU A 127 6.74 3.82 8.88
C LEU A 127 8.09 3.48 9.53
N GLU A 128 8.44 4.08 10.66
CA GLU A 128 9.62 3.69 11.45
C GLU A 128 9.54 2.23 11.90
N LYS A 129 8.40 1.81 12.45
CA LYS A 129 8.17 0.40 12.80
C LYS A 129 8.29 -0.55 11.62
N CYS A 130 7.83 -0.15 10.43
CA CYS A 130 8.02 -0.93 9.21
C CYS A 130 9.51 -1.18 8.94
N LEU A 131 10.34 -0.14 9.04
CA LEU A 131 11.79 -0.21 8.80
C LEU A 131 12.53 -1.04 9.86
N GLU A 132 12.12 -0.93 11.12
CA GLU A 132 12.73 -1.59 12.28
C GLU A 132 12.34 -3.06 12.45
N THR A 133 11.32 -3.53 11.73
CA THR A 133 10.92 -4.95 11.79
C THR A 133 12.07 -5.88 11.43
N LYS A 134 12.20 -7.00 12.18
CA LYS A 134 13.17 -8.07 11.89
C LYS A 134 12.84 -8.86 10.61
N TYR A 135 11.59 -8.80 10.16
CA TYR A 135 11.14 -9.49 8.96
C TYR A 135 11.53 -8.68 7.74
N ASP A 136 12.02 -9.36 6.71
CA ASP A 136 12.46 -8.69 5.50
C ASP A 136 11.41 -8.80 4.40
N LEU A 137 10.86 -7.65 4.03
CA LEU A 137 9.98 -7.49 2.90
C LEU A 137 10.50 -6.27 2.14
N PRO A 138 11.53 -6.46 1.28
CA PRO A 138 12.35 -5.36 0.77
C PRO A 138 11.54 -4.25 0.12
N TRP A 139 10.57 -4.63 -0.73
CA TRP A 139 9.72 -3.67 -1.43
C TRP A 139 8.92 -2.75 -0.49
N CYS A 140 8.39 -3.29 0.62
CA CYS A 140 7.69 -2.50 1.64
C CYS A 140 8.64 -1.52 2.33
N LYS A 141 9.83 -1.98 2.69
CA LYS A 141 10.82 -1.16 3.38
C LYS A 141 11.35 -0.05 2.47
N ASP A 142 11.58 -0.34 1.21
CA ASP A 142 12.00 0.66 0.22
C ASP A 142 10.94 1.76 0.06
N LEU A 143 9.68 1.38 -0.11
CA LEU A 143 8.57 2.34 -0.16
C LEU A 143 8.41 3.13 1.14
N ALA A 144 8.57 2.48 2.30
CA ALA A 144 8.53 3.17 3.59
C ALA A 144 9.63 4.23 3.73
N ARG A 145 10.85 3.97 3.23
CA ARG A 145 11.94 4.97 3.22
C ARG A 145 11.56 6.16 2.33
N ILE A 146 11.01 5.90 1.15
CA ILE A 146 10.56 6.96 0.23
C ILE A 146 9.53 7.87 0.90
N GLU A 147 8.52 7.30 1.55
CA GLU A 147 7.51 8.09 2.27
C GLU A 147 8.09 8.86 3.47
N MET A 148 9.04 8.26 4.19
CA MET A 148 9.74 8.93 5.29
C MET A 148 10.56 10.14 4.82
N GLU A 149 11.24 10.06 3.68
CA GLU A 149 11.96 11.21 3.10
C GLU A 149 11.00 12.33 2.69
N LYS A 150 9.83 11.99 2.11
CA LYS A 150 8.79 12.99 1.80
C LYS A 150 8.27 13.72 3.03
N LEU A 151 8.21 13.05 4.18
CA LEU A 151 7.81 13.66 5.45
C LEU A 151 8.85 14.65 5.99
N LYS A 152 10.14 14.45 5.69
CA LYS A 152 11.23 15.35 6.12
C LYS A 152 11.35 16.61 5.26
N GLY A 153 10.94 16.52 3.99
CA GLY A 153 11.02 17.62 3.01
C GLY A 153 9.84 18.59 3.04
N LYS A 154 8.95 18.51 4.04
CA LYS A 154 7.82 19.42 4.26
C LYS A 154 8.07 20.27 5.51
#